data_AF-A0A960BN58-F1
#
_entry.id   AF-A0A960BN58-F1
#
_cell.length_a   1.000
_cell.length_b   1.000
_cell.length_c   1.000
_cell.angle_alpha   90.00
_cell.angle_beta   90.00
_cell.angle_gamma   90.00
#
_symmetry.space_group_name_H-M   'P 1'
#
loop_
_entity.id
_entity.type
_entity.pdbx_description
1 polymer ?
#
loop_
_entity_poly.entity_id
_entity_poly.type
_entity_poly.pdbx_seq_one_letter_code
_entity_poly.pdbx_strand_id
1 'polypeptide(L)' 'LLSEGLAGSVGEGDVLVSPGVPGRVRMLLRSPEGAASLLCDRHAVERFLSESFRAVPAGGEAARLDIDELIDALTG' A
#
# COMPACT_ATOMS: atom_id res chain seq x y z
N LEU A 1 -2.94 -5.14 -0.31
CA LEU A 1 -1.61 -5.41 0.32
C LEU A 1 -1.39 -4.72 1.68
N LEU A 2 -1.12 -3.40 1.77
CA LEU A 2 -0.71 -2.77 3.05
C LEU A 2 -1.82 -2.82 4.12
N SER A 3 -3.07 -2.63 3.73
CA SER A 3 -4.24 -2.73 4.62
C SER A 3 -4.41 -4.15 5.21
N GLU A 4 -4.35 -5.17 4.37
CA GLU A 4 -4.40 -6.59 4.77
C GLU A 4 -3.22 -6.97 5.66
N GLY A 5 -2.04 -6.41 5.36
CA GLY A 5 -0.80 -6.60 6.10
C GLY A 5 -0.84 -6.15 7.57
N LEU A 6 -1.82 -5.32 7.93
CA LEU A 6 -2.07 -4.92 9.33
C LEU A 6 -2.72 -6.01 10.17
N ALA A 7 -3.46 -6.93 9.53
CA ALA A 7 -4.22 -7.99 10.18
C ALA A 7 -3.50 -9.34 10.11
N GLY A 8 -2.71 -9.58 9.05
CA GLY A 8 -1.99 -10.84 8.85
C GLY A 8 -0.81 -10.68 7.90
N SER A 9 -0.01 -11.73 7.76
CA SER A 9 1.10 -11.72 6.80
C SER A 9 0.56 -11.90 5.38
N VAL A 10 0.82 -10.95 4.49
CA VAL A 10 0.41 -10.96 3.08
C VAL A 10 1.53 -10.43 2.20
N GLY A 11 1.68 -10.96 0.99
CA GLY A 11 2.75 -10.56 0.08
C GLY A 11 2.34 -10.66 -1.38
N GLU A 12 2.96 -9.83 -2.20
CA GLU A 12 2.81 -9.84 -3.65
C GLU A 12 4.19 -9.56 -4.28
N GLY A 13 4.65 -10.49 -5.12
CA GLY A 13 5.99 -10.45 -5.72
C GLY A 13 7.10 -10.29 -4.67
N ASP A 14 7.81 -9.17 -4.79
CA ASP A 14 8.99 -8.85 -3.99
C ASP A 14 8.67 -8.21 -2.64
N VAL A 15 7.39 -7.97 -2.35
CA VAL A 15 6.95 -7.29 -1.13
C VAL A 15 6.19 -8.26 -0.23
N LEU A 16 6.55 -8.28 1.05
CA LEU A 16 5.80 -8.94 2.11
C LEU A 16 5.50 -7.94 3.23
N VAL A 17 4.24 -7.82 3.61
CA VAL A 17 3.78 -7.00 4.73
C VAL A 17 3.25 -7.93 5.82
N SER A 18 3.63 -7.68 7.07
CA SER A 18 3.14 -8.45 8.20
C SER A 18 3.03 -7.59 9.46
N PRO A 19 2.25 -8.01 10.46
CA PRO A 19 2.37 -7.46 11.81
C PRO A 19 3.83 -7.56 12.30
N GLY A 20 4.31 -6.51 12.96
CA GLY A 20 5.63 -6.48 13.59
C GLY A 20 5.56 -6.72 15.09
N VAL A 21 6.55 -6.21 15.82
CA VAL A 21 6.44 -6.06 17.29
C VAL A 21 5.25 -5.13 17.65
N PRO A 22 4.75 -5.13 18.89
CA PRO A 22 3.59 -4.31 19.26
C PRO A 22 3.72 -2.86 18.81
N GLY A 23 2.67 -2.35 18.15
CA GLY A 23 2.64 -0.99 17.59
C GLY A 23 3.42 -0.83 16.28
N ARG A 24 3.96 -1.90 15.69
CA ARG A 24 4.73 -1.86 14.44
C ARG A 24 4.15 -2.73 13.34
N VAL A 25 4.44 -2.34 12.11
CA VAL A 25 4.20 -3.11 10.89
C VAL A 25 5.54 -3.37 10.23
N ARG A 26 5.77 -4.60 9.79
CA ARG A 26 6.99 -4.96 9.08
C ARG A 26 6.73 -5.02 7.59
N MET A 27 7.64 -4.46 6.80
CA MET A 27 7.67 -4.60 5.35
C MET A 27 9.02 -5.19 4.94
N LEU A 28 9.00 -6.33 4.27
CA LEU A 28 10.18 -6.97 3.70
C LEU A 28 10.15 -6.76 2.19
N LEU A 29 11.21 -6.17 1.66
CA LEU A 29 11.44 -5.95 0.24
C LEU A 29 12.57 -6.86 -0.21
N ARG A 30 12.36 -7.65 -1.26
CA ARG A 30 13.35 -8.58 -1.82
C ARG A 30 13.77 -8.13 -3.21
N SER A 31 15.01 -8.40 -3.56
CA SER A 31 15.53 -8.28 -4.91
C SER A 31 16.57 -9.39 -5.15
N PRO A 32 17.02 -9.62 -6.38
CA PRO A 32 18.10 -10.57 -6.65
C PRO A 32 19.38 -10.29 -5.85
N GLU A 33 19.63 -9.03 -5.50
CA GLU A 33 20.82 -8.56 -4.78
C GLU A 33 20.67 -8.70 -3.25
N GLY A 34 19.47 -8.95 -2.73
CA GLY A 34 19.27 -9.16 -1.29
C GLY A 34 17.88 -8.78 -0.78
N ALA A 35 17.79 -8.42 0.49
CA ALA A 35 16.53 -8.03 1.10
C ALA A 35 16.70 -6.92 2.14
N ALA A 36 15.69 -6.04 2.22
CA ALA A 36 15.59 -4.97 3.20
C ALA A 36 14.34 -5.15 4.06
N SER A 37 14.49 -5.00 5.38
CA SER A 37 13.38 -5.07 6.34
C SER A 37 13.14 -3.70 6.96
N LEU A 38 11.93 -3.18 6.77
CA LEU A 38 11.47 -1.91 7.32
C LEU A 38 10.51 -2.19 8.47
N LEU A 39 10.59 -1.39 9.53
CA LEU A 39 9.63 -1.37 10.64
C LEU A 39 8.98 0.00 10.71
N CYS A 40 7.67 0.03 10.45
CA CYS A 40 6.88 1.25 10.42
C CYS A 40 6.02 1.36 11.68
N ASP A 41 5.71 2.58 12.09
CA ASP A 41 4.69 2.82 13.12
C ASP A 41 3.31 2.41 12.61
N ARG A 42 2.59 1.56 13.36
CA ARG A 42 1.29 1.02 12.96
C ARG A 42 0.24 2.13 12.85
N HIS A 43 0.24 3.08 13.77
CA HIS A 43 -0.75 4.16 13.77
C HIS A 43 -0.53 5.11 12.58
N ALA A 44 0.72 5.39 12.23
CA ALA A 44 1.05 6.16 11.04
C ALA A 44 0.54 5.49 9.76
N VAL A 45 0.72 4.16 9.64
CA VAL A 45 0.23 3.38 8.50
C VAL A 45 -1.30 3.36 8.45
N GLU A 46 -1.98 3.13 9.57
CA GLU A 46 -3.45 3.15 9.66
C GLU A 46 -4.01 4.52 9.27
N ARG A 47 -3.42 5.61 9.76
CA ARG A 47 -3.83 6.97 9.40
C ARG A 47 -3.66 7.24 7.91
N PHE A 48 -2.53 6.84 7.33
CA PHE A 48 -2.28 6.98 5.90
C PHE A 48 -3.34 6.23 5.06
N LEU A 49 -3.66 4.99 5.43
CA LEU A 49 -4.68 4.21 4.75
C LEU A 49 -6.08 4.82 4.89
N SER A 50 -6.43 5.29 6.08
CA SER A 50 -7.71 5.97 6.32
C SER A 50 -7.88 7.20 5.43
N GLU A 51 -6.85 8.05 5.33
CA GLU A 51 -6.90 9.22 4.45
C GLU A 51 -6.95 8.85 2.97
N SER A 52 -6.24 7.78 2.57
CA SER A 52 -6.27 7.27 1.20
C SER A 52 -7.67 6.77 0.81
N PHE A 53 -8.31 5.98 1.69
CA PHE A 53 -9.67 5.49 1.46
C PHE A 53 -10.75 6.59 1.53
N ARG A 54 -10.49 7.68 2.26
CA ARG A 54 -11.34 8.87 2.22
C ARG A 54 -11.25 9.59 0.89
N ALA A 55 -10.07 9.65 0.27
CA ALA A 55 -9.86 10.27 -1.03
C ALA A 55 -10.40 9.41 -2.18
N VAL A 56 -10.19 8.09 -2.11
CA VAL A 56 -10.67 7.08 -3.05
C VAL A 56 -11.13 5.85 -2.26
N PRO A 57 -12.44 5.66 -2.07
CA PRO A 57 -12.95 4.46 -1.42
C PRO A 57 -12.52 3.19 -2.16
N ALA A 58 -12.32 2.10 -1.41
CA ALA A 58 -11.99 0.81 -2.01
C ALA A 58 -13.07 0.38 -3.02
N GLY A 59 -12.66 -0.05 -4.21
CA GLY A 59 -13.52 -0.35 -5.34
C GLY A 59 -13.89 0.87 -6.21
N GLY A 60 -13.55 2.09 -5.79
CA GLY A 60 -13.77 3.34 -6.53
C GLY A 60 -12.57 3.78 -7.37
N GLU A 61 -11.51 2.98 -7.45
CA GLU A 61 -10.24 3.34 -8.08
C GLU A 61 -10.39 3.55 -9.60
N ALA A 62 -11.19 2.72 -10.28
CA ALA A 62 -11.40 2.77 -11.72
C ALA A 62 -11.93 4.14 -12.21
N ALA A 63 -12.83 4.76 -11.44
CA ALA A 63 -13.44 6.03 -11.81
C ALA A 63 -12.44 7.22 -11.87
N ARG A 64 -11.23 7.07 -11.29
CA ARG A 64 -10.16 8.07 -11.39
C ARG A 64 -9.20 7.77 -12.52
N LEU A 65 -8.94 6.49 -12.80
CA LEU A 65 -8.13 6.07 -13.96
C LEU A 65 -8.75 6.54 -15.28
N ASP A 66 -10.09 6.47 -15.41
CA ASP A 66 -10.81 6.97 -16.59
C ASP A 66 -10.60 8.48 -16.82
N ILE A 67 -10.42 9.27 -15.75
CA ILE A 67 -10.18 10.72 -15.86
C ILE A 67 -8.74 10.99 -16.31
N ASP A 68 -7.78 10.25 -15.77
CA ASP A 68 -6.37 10.42 -16.16
C ASP A 68 -6.15 10.01 -17.63
N GLU A 69 -6.76 8.90 -18.08
CA GLU A 69 -6.76 8.49 -19.50
C GLU A 69 -7.46 9.52 -20.40
N LEU A 70 -8.58 10.11 -19.94
CA LEU A 70 -9.26 11.18 -20.67
C LEU A 70 -8.40 12.44 -20.79
N ILE A 71 -7.71 12.83 -19.73
CA ILE A 71 -6.81 14.00 -19.75
C ILE A 71 -5.65 13.74 -20.73
N ASP A 72 -5.05 12.56 -20.68
CA ASP A 72 -3.97 12.17 -21.61
C ASP A 72 -4.47 12.21 -23.05
N ALA A 73 -5.66 11.67 -23.33
CA ALA A 73 -6.27 11.71 -24.66
C ALA A 73 -6.60 13.13 -25.18
N LEU A 74 -6.80 14.10 -24.28
CA LEU A 74 -7.12 15.49 -24.64
C LEU A 74 -5.91 16.43 -24.64
N THR A 75 -4.78 16.01 -24.07
CA THR A 75 -3.59 16.86 -23.88
C THR A 75 -2.29 16.28 -24.43
N GLY A 76 -2.31 15.04 -24.92
CA GLY A 76 -1.22 14.35 -25.61
C GLY A 76 -1.11 14.67 -27.10
#